data_AF-A0A957N0V6-F1
#
_entry.id   AF-A0A957N0V6-F1
#
_cell.length_a   1.000
_cell.length_b   1.000
_cell.length_c   1.000
_cell.angle_alpha   90.00
_cell.angle_beta   90.00
_cell.angle_gamma   90.00
#
_symmetry.space_group_name_H-M   'P 1'
#
loop_
_entity.id
_entity.type
_entity.pdbx_description
1 polymer ?
#
loop_
_entity_poly.entity_id
_entity_poly.type
_entity_poly.pdbx_seq_one_letter_code
_entity_poly.pdbx_strand_id
1 'polypeptide(L)'
;MMQRTNRPSLSLALLLFAAVLLLAACGSPRPEPTPTPTKTPAAAAQPAAAAPTDTPAPVLELPTATPAPPTPTPQPGNISPFTGLPVADPAVLTRAPIFVCVNNDAAGRAAHYGLSKADLVYEYIVDGFTLT
;
A
#
# COMPACT_ATOMS: atom_id res chain seq x y z
N MET A 1 -9.17 64.67 -1.51
CA MET A 1 -7.75 64.22 -1.50
C MET A 1 -7.70 62.95 -0.64
N MET A 2 -7.90 61.77 -1.24
CA MET A 2 -7.95 60.49 -0.51
C MET A 2 -6.67 59.71 -0.84
N GLN A 3 -5.76 59.57 0.13
CA GLN A 3 -4.51 58.84 -0.05
C GLN A 3 -4.79 57.35 -0.26
N ARG A 4 -4.42 56.82 -1.44
CA ARG A 4 -4.30 55.37 -1.66
C ARG A 4 -3.15 54.87 -0.80
N THR A 5 -3.47 54.33 0.37
CA THR A 5 -2.50 53.64 1.24
C THR A 5 -1.88 52.46 0.48
N ASN A 6 -0.54 52.40 0.48
CA ASN A 6 0.30 51.35 -0.10
C ASN A 6 -0.05 49.94 0.44
N ARG A 7 -1.03 49.29 -0.19
CA ARG A 7 -1.41 47.89 0.10
C ARG A 7 -0.44 46.81 -0.42
N PRO A 8 0.33 46.98 -1.50
CA PRO A 8 1.17 45.87 -2.00
C PRO A 8 2.41 45.62 -1.12
N SER A 9 2.94 46.66 -0.47
CA SER A 9 4.10 46.54 0.43
C SER A 9 3.76 45.83 1.74
N LEU A 10 2.54 46.02 2.27
CA LEU A 10 2.10 45.36 3.49
C LEU A 10 1.83 43.86 3.24
N SER A 11 1.23 43.51 2.10
CA SER A 11 0.99 42.11 1.72
C SER A 11 2.30 41.35 1.46
N LEU A 12 3.29 41.99 0.84
CA LEU A 12 4.61 41.39 0.61
C LEU A 12 5.38 41.17 1.93
N ALA A 13 5.30 42.13 2.86
CA ALA A 13 5.91 41.99 4.18
C ALA A 13 5.27 40.84 5.00
N LEU A 14 3.94 40.68 4.91
CA LEU A 14 3.24 39.59 5.58
C LEU A 14 3.63 38.21 5.03
N LEU A 15 3.78 38.09 3.70
CA LEU A 15 4.22 36.87 3.03
C LEU A 15 5.65 36.50 3.40
N LEU A 16 6.57 37.47 3.43
CA LEU A 16 7.95 37.26 3.87
C LEU A 16 8.03 36.83 5.34
N PHE A 17 7.21 37.44 6.21
CA PHE A 17 7.17 37.07 7.63
C PHE A 17 6.65 35.63 7.83
N ALA A 18 5.60 35.23 7.11
CA ALA A 18 5.08 33.86 7.14
C ALA A 18 6.09 32.83 6.64
N ALA A 19 6.86 33.16 5.60
CA ALA A 19 7.92 32.29 5.08
C ALA A 19 9.03 32.05 6.13
N VAL A 20 9.46 33.08 6.85
CA VAL A 20 10.48 32.96 7.90
C VAL A 20 10.02 32.06 9.05
N LEU A 21 8.74 32.14 9.44
CA LEU A 21 8.17 31.29 10.49
C LEU A 21 8.14 29.80 10.09
N LEU A 22 7.88 29.49 8.82
CA LEU A 22 7.86 28.11 8.32
C LEU A 22 9.27 27.49 8.30
N LEU A 23 10.32 28.28 8.05
CA LEU A 23 11.70 27.79 8.04
C LEU A 23 12.22 27.46 9.45
N ALA A 24 11.68 28.08 10.51
CA ALA A 24 12.14 27.86 11.89
C ALA A 24 11.60 26.56 12.53
N ALA A 25 10.65 25.86 11.90
CA ALA A 25 9.96 24.71 12.50
C ALA A 25 10.62 23.34 12.27
N CYS A 26 11.69 23.25 11.49
CA CYS A 26 12.25 21.96 11.04
C CYS A 26 13.43 21.41 11.86
N GLY A 27 13.70 21.90 13.08
CA GLY A 27 14.90 21.49 13.83
C GLY A 27 14.68 21.24 15.31
N SER A 28 14.08 20.11 15.68
CA SER A 28 14.13 19.61 17.07
C SER A 28 15.16 18.49 17.18
N PRO A 29 16.26 18.66 17.94
CA PRO A 29 17.23 17.59 18.15
C PRO A 29 16.63 16.49 19.03
N ARG A 30 16.68 15.26 18.54
CA ARG A 30 16.26 14.05 19.26
C ARG A 30 17.34 13.68 20.29
N PRO A 31 17.01 13.42 21.56
CA PRO A 31 17.98 12.91 22.51
C PRO A 31 18.43 11.50 22.11
N GLU A 32 19.74 11.31 21.98
CA GLU A 32 20.38 10.02 21.75
C GLU A 32 20.44 9.23 23.07
N PRO A 33 20.11 7.92 23.09
CA PRO A 33 20.18 7.13 24.31
C PRO A 33 21.65 6.85 24.70
N THR A 34 22.02 7.25 25.91
CA THR A 34 23.30 6.92 26.54
C THR A 34 23.36 5.43 26.91
N PRO A 35 24.39 4.66 26.48
CA PRO A 35 24.56 3.29 26.92
C PRO A 35 24.91 3.23 28.42
N THR A 36 24.17 2.43 29.17
CA THR A 36 24.42 2.17 30.59
C THR A 36 25.48 1.08 30.74
N PRO A 37 26.54 1.24 31.56
CA PRO A 37 27.54 0.20 31.76
C PRO A 37 26.94 -1.02 32.48
N THR A 38 27.06 -2.19 31.86
CA THR A 38 26.72 -3.47 32.49
C THR A 38 27.89 -3.91 33.37
N LYS A 39 27.63 -4.25 34.64
CA LYS A 39 28.63 -4.80 35.55
C LYS A 39 28.98 -6.24 35.15
N THR A 40 30.24 -6.48 34.80
CA THR A 40 30.80 -7.82 34.64
C THR A 40 30.85 -8.52 36.00
N PRO A 41 30.23 -9.71 36.18
CA PRO A 41 30.40 -10.49 37.39
C PRO A 41 31.83 -11.06 37.47
N ALA A 42 32.44 -10.96 38.65
CA ALA A 42 33.72 -11.61 38.95
C ALA A 42 33.53 -13.13 39.05
N ALA A 43 34.45 -13.90 38.45
CA ALA A 43 34.47 -15.35 38.53
C ALA A 43 34.70 -15.80 39.97
N ALA A 44 33.69 -16.43 40.58
CA ALA A 44 33.84 -17.15 41.84
C ALA A 44 34.39 -18.56 41.56
N ALA A 45 35.34 -18.99 42.41
CA ALA A 45 36.00 -20.28 42.32
C ALA A 45 35.02 -21.45 42.50
N GLN A 46 35.28 -22.50 41.72
CA GLN A 46 34.49 -23.70 41.53
C GLN A 46 34.51 -24.64 42.75
N PRO A 47 33.35 -25.08 43.28
CA PRO A 47 33.26 -26.26 44.14
C PRO A 47 33.30 -27.56 43.32
N ALA A 48 33.81 -28.61 43.96
CA ALA A 48 34.15 -29.92 43.39
C ALA A 48 33.00 -30.62 42.63
N ALA A 49 33.40 -31.36 41.59
CA ALA A 49 32.54 -32.10 40.67
C ALA A 49 31.64 -33.13 41.40
N ALA A 50 30.34 -33.03 41.19
CA ALA A 50 29.40 -34.13 41.40
C ALA A 50 29.31 -34.97 40.12
N ALA A 51 29.21 -36.30 40.28
CA ALA A 51 29.10 -37.26 39.19
C ALA A 51 27.88 -36.99 38.28
N PRO A 52 27.96 -37.24 36.96
CA PRO A 52 26.85 -36.97 36.05
C PRO A 52 25.67 -37.89 36.39
N THR A 53 24.51 -37.29 36.61
CA THR A 53 23.23 -38.00 36.68
C THR A 53 22.67 -38.08 35.26
N ASP A 54 22.23 -39.27 34.84
CA ASP A 54 21.59 -39.50 33.54
C ASP A 54 20.30 -38.69 33.42
N THR A 55 20.43 -37.47 32.89
CA THR A 55 19.31 -36.60 32.56
C THR A 55 18.74 -37.09 31.23
N PRO A 56 17.46 -37.45 31.12
CA PRO A 56 16.84 -37.78 29.84
C PRO A 56 17.01 -36.59 28.88
N ALA A 57 17.56 -36.85 27.70
CA ALA A 57 17.69 -35.81 26.68
C ALA A 57 16.30 -35.27 26.30
N PRO A 58 16.14 -33.94 26.11
CA PRO A 58 14.88 -33.37 25.68
C PRO A 58 14.51 -33.93 24.30
N VAL A 59 13.32 -34.53 24.21
CA VAL A 59 12.74 -34.95 22.93
C VAL A 59 12.35 -33.69 22.17
N LEU A 60 13.05 -33.40 21.08
CA LEU A 60 12.67 -32.36 20.13
C LEU A 60 11.45 -32.84 19.34
N GLU A 61 10.29 -32.27 19.61
CA GLU A 61 9.13 -32.40 18.74
C GLU A 61 9.42 -31.64 17.43
N LEU A 62 9.61 -32.38 16.34
CA LEU A 62 9.77 -31.79 15.03
C LEU A 62 8.39 -31.28 14.56
N PRO A 63 8.29 -30.06 13.99
CA PRO A 63 7.04 -29.56 13.47
C PRO A 63 6.44 -30.57 12.49
N THR A 64 5.19 -30.97 12.77
CA THR A 64 4.42 -31.84 11.88
C THR A 64 4.19 -31.11 10.57
N ALA A 65 4.37 -31.80 9.44
CA ALA A 65 4.18 -31.19 8.12
C ALA A 65 2.77 -30.61 8.00
N THR A 66 2.67 -29.32 7.67
CA THR A 66 1.41 -28.67 7.35
C THR A 66 0.77 -29.37 6.15
N PRO A 67 -0.53 -29.73 6.21
CA PRO A 67 -1.23 -30.31 5.06
C PRO A 67 -1.10 -29.41 3.84
N ALA A 68 -0.85 -30.01 2.68
CA ALA A 68 -0.83 -29.27 1.43
C ALA A 68 -2.22 -28.65 1.16
N PRO A 69 -2.28 -27.42 0.62
CA PRO A 69 -3.55 -26.84 0.22
C PRO A 69 -4.26 -27.71 -0.82
N PRO A 70 -5.60 -27.76 -0.81
CA PRO A 70 -6.36 -28.55 -1.77
C PRO A 70 -6.11 -28.05 -3.20
N THR A 71 -6.14 -28.98 -4.14
CA THR A 71 -6.10 -28.64 -5.56
C THR A 71 -7.40 -27.90 -5.94
N PRO A 72 -7.33 -26.75 -6.62
CA PRO A 72 -8.53 -26.03 -7.03
C PRO A 72 -9.35 -26.87 -8.02
N THR A 73 -10.67 -26.89 -7.82
CA THR A 73 -11.60 -27.51 -8.76
C THR A 73 -11.54 -26.76 -10.10
N PRO A 74 -11.36 -27.44 -11.24
CA PRO A 74 -11.37 -26.78 -12.54
C PRO A 74 -12.73 -26.14 -12.80
N GLN A 75 -12.69 -24.89 -13.29
CA GLN A 75 -13.90 -24.17 -13.67
C GLN A 75 -14.52 -24.83 -14.92
N PRO A 76 -15.87 -24.90 -15.02
CA PRO A 76 -16.50 -25.44 -16.21
C PRO A 76 -16.07 -24.68 -17.47
N GLY A 77 -15.82 -25.41 -18.56
CA GLY A 77 -15.27 -24.83 -19.79
C GLY A 77 -16.16 -23.82 -20.50
N ASN A 78 -17.38 -23.60 -20.02
CA ASN A 78 -18.34 -22.64 -20.57
C ASN A 78 -18.51 -21.37 -19.71
N ILE A 79 -17.64 -21.12 -18.72
CA ILE A 79 -17.72 -19.92 -17.90
C ILE A 79 -16.81 -18.81 -18.46
N SER A 80 -17.36 -17.61 -18.63
CA SER A 80 -16.58 -16.43 -19.01
C SER A 80 -15.60 -16.02 -17.91
N PRO A 81 -14.31 -15.80 -18.23
CA PRO A 81 -13.32 -15.35 -17.24
C PRO A 81 -13.56 -13.90 -16.77
N PHE A 82 -14.29 -13.09 -17.55
CA PHE A 82 -14.50 -11.66 -17.24
C PHE A 82 -15.79 -11.40 -16.47
N THR A 83 -16.80 -12.26 -16.61
CA THR A 83 -18.10 -12.10 -15.94
C THR A 83 -18.41 -13.19 -14.92
N GLY A 84 -17.72 -14.33 -14.98
CA GLY A 84 -18.03 -15.50 -14.16
C GLY A 84 -19.35 -16.21 -14.52
N LEU A 85 -20.02 -15.79 -15.60
CA LEU A 85 -21.30 -16.34 -16.04
C LEU A 85 -21.12 -17.42 -17.11
N PRO A 86 -22.05 -18.40 -17.18
CA PRO A 86 -22.06 -19.37 -18.27
C PRO A 86 -22.40 -18.70 -19.60
N VAL A 87 -21.68 -19.08 -20.66
CA VAL A 87 -21.89 -18.63 -22.03
C VAL A 87 -22.60 -19.73 -22.82
N ALA A 88 -23.54 -19.35 -23.68
CA ALA A 88 -24.32 -20.29 -24.49
C ALA A 88 -23.47 -20.97 -25.59
N ASP A 89 -22.56 -20.21 -26.22
CA ASP A 89 -21.61 -20.71 -27.21
C ASP A 89 -20.17 -20.65 -26.66
N PRO A 90 -19.55 -21.79 -26.32
CA PRO A 90 -18.17 -21.84 -25.84
C PRO A 90 -17.14 -21.30 -26.85
N ALA A 91 -17.43 -21.27 -28.15
CA ALA A 91 -16.51 -20.72 -29.16
C ALA A 91 -16.28 -19.20 -28.99
N VAL A 92 -17.14 -18.49 -28.25
CA VAL A 92 -16.93 -17.08 -27.91
C VAL A 92 -15.78 -16.92 -26.91
N LEU A 93 -15.52 -17.92 -26.06
CA LEU A 93 -14.47 -17.88 -25.04
C LEU A 93 -13.05 -17.93 -25.64
N THR A 94 -12.91 -18.38 -26.88
CA THR A 94 -11.61 -18.40 -27.58
C THR A 94 -11.32 -17.08 -28.30
N ARG A 95 -12.22 -16.10 -28.24
CA ARG A 95 -12.01 -14.79 -28.86
C ARG A 95 -11.06 -13.96 -28.00
N ALA A 96 -10.15 -13.24 -28.66
CA ALA A 96 -9.28 -12.29 -27.96
C ALA A 96 -10.11 -11.14 -27.38
N PRO A 97 -9.85 -10.70 -26.13
CA PRO A 97 -10.50 -9.53 -25.57
C PRO A 97 -10.07 -8.28 -26.35
N ILE A 98 -10.99 -7.32 -26.47
CA ILE A 98 -10.73 -6.01 -27.09
C ILE A 98 -10.83 -4.97 -25.99
N PHE A 99 -9.79 -4.14 -25.87
CA PHE A 99 -9.79 -2.99 -24.98
C PHE A 99 -9.99 -1.72 -25.80
N VAL A 100 -10.98 -0.91 -25.44
CA VAL A 100 -11.30 0.34 -26.14
C VAL A 100 -11.20 1.49 -25.16
N CYS A 101 -10.35 2.47 -25.48
CA CYS A 101 -10.32 3.73 -24.75
C CYS A 101 -11.45 4.63 -25.25
N VAL A 102 -12.34 5.04 -24.35
CA VAL A 102 -13.49 5.89 -24.66
C VAL A 102 -13.38 7.19 -23.89
N ASN A 103 -13.53 8.33 -24.57
CA ASN A 103 -13.53 9.63 -23.91
C ASN A 103 -14.78 9.80 -23.03
N ASN A 104 -14.63 10.30 -21.80
CA ASN A 104 -15.74 10.50 -20.86
C ASN A 104 -16.00 11.98 -20.51
N ASP A 105 -15.58 12.91 -21.38
CA ASP A 105 -15.97 14.32 -21.28
C ASP A 105 -17.48 14.51 -21.55
N ALA A 106 -17.99 15.73 -21.37
CA ALA A 106 -19.41 16.00 -21.53
C ALA A 106 -19.94 15.64 -22.93
N ALA A 107 -19.15 15.89 -23.97
CA ALA A 107 -19.52 15.55 -25.35
C ALA A 107 -19.48 14.04 -25.59
N GLY A 108 -18.43 13.35 -25.13
CA GLY A 108 -18.28 11.91 -25.24
C GLY A 108 -19.41 11.16 -24.53
N ARG A 109 -19.72 11.56 -23.29
CA ARG A 109 -20.79 10.94 -22.48
C ARG A 109 -22.17 11.03 -23.13
N ALA A 110 -22.47 12.14 -23.80
CA ALA A 110 -23.72 12.30 -24.54
C ALA A 110 -23.81 11.40 -25.80
N ALA A 111 -22.67 10.91 -26.28
CA ALA A 111 -22.55 10.12 -27.52
C ALA A 111 -22.14 8.66 -27.30
N HIS A 112 -21.96 8.22 -26.05
CA HIS A 112 -21.59 6.83 -25.74
C HIS A 112 -22.60 5.85 -26.34
N TYR A 113 -22.08 4.77 -26.90
CA TYR A 113 -22.88 3.69 -27.46
C TYR A 113 -22.24 2.34 -27.16
N GLY A 114 -23.06 1.35 -26.81
CA GLY A 114 -22.60 -0.03 -26.65
C GLY A 114 -21.84 -0.35 -25.36
N LEU A 115 -21.66 0.60 -24.43
CA LEU A 115 -21.01 0.32 -23.13
C LEU A 115 -21.72 -0.79 -22.33
N SER A 116 -23.05 -0.94 -22.48
CA SER A 116 -23.82 -2.03 -21.86
C SER A 116 -23.51 -3.43 -22.41
N LYS A 117 -22.68 -3.53 -23.46
CA LYS A 117 -22.20 -4.79 -24.03
C LYS A 117 -20.79 -5.13 -23.58
N ALA A 118 -20.11 -4.24 -22.87
CA ALA A 118 -18.80 -4.52 -22.32
C ALA A 118 -18.94 -5.39 -21.07
N ASP A 119 -18.08 -6.41 -20.95
CA ASP A 119 -18.00 -7.22 -19.73
C ASP A 119 -17.37 -6.44 -18.57
N LEU A 120 -16.39 -5.58 -18.89
CA LEU A 120 -15.65 -4.76 -17.94
C LEU A 120 -15.55 -3.33 -18.45
N VAL A 121 -15.77 -2.36 -17.56
CA VAL A 121 -15.58 -0.94 -17.83
C VAL A 121 -14.69 -0.37 -16.74
N TYR A 122 -13.58 0.23 -17.14
CA TYR A 122 -12.67 0.92 -16.24
C TYR A 122 -12.75 2.41 -16.53
N GLU A 123 -13.02 3.19 -15.49
CA GLU A 123 -12.87 4.64 -15.53
C GLU A 123 -11.57 5.01 -14.82
N TYR A 124 -10.77 5.85 -15.46
CA TYR A 124 -9.56 6.39 -14.87
C TYR A 124 -9.41 7.86 -15.28
N ILE A 125 -8.75 8.64 -14.43
CA ILE A 125 -8.47 10.05 -14.70
C ILE A 125 -7.40 10.10 -15.79
N VAL A 126 -7.76 10.61 -16.97
CA VAL A 126 -6.85 10.74 -18.13
C VAL A 126 -6.16 12.10 -18.13
N ASP A 127 -6.86 13.16 -17.73
CA ASP A 127 -6.33 14.52 -17.66
C ASP A 127 -6.70 15.16 -16.33
N GLY A 128 -5.69 15.70 -15.66
CA GLY A 128 -5.80 16.21 -14.30
C GLY A 128 -5.96 17.71 -14.31
N PHE A 129 -7.14 18.25 -14.61
CA PHE A 129 -7.47 19.60 -14.16
C PHE A 129 -8.98 19.78 -13.93
N THR A 130 -9.28 20.01 -12.64
CA THR A 130 -10.54 20.48 -12.03
C THR A 130 -11.74 19.52 -11.97
N LEU A 131 -11.91 18.92 -10.78
CA LEU A 131 -13.23 18.77 -10.15
C LEU A 131 -13.76 20.18 -9.88
N THR A 132 -14.63 20.69 -10.75
CA THR A 132 -15.49 21.84 -10.45
C THR A 132 -16.92 21.40 -10.42
#